data_AF-A0A7X8MP41-F1
#
_entry.id   AF-A0A7X8MP41-F1
#
_cell.length_a   1.000
_cell.length_b   1.000
_cell.length_c   1.000
_cell.angle_alpha   90.00
_cell.angle_beta   90.00
_cell.angle_gamma   90.00
#
_symmetry.space_group_name_H-M   'P 1'
#
loop_
_entity.id
_entity.type
_entity.pdbx_description
1 polymer ?
#
loop_
_entity_poly.entity_id
_entity_poly.type
_entity_poly.pdbx_seq_one_letter_code
_entity_poly.pdbx_strand_id
1 'polypeptide(L)'
;MDSEKLKNIVIREADALNKLLALLEEQHKLLLGNDVFQLEAIVEQIQAVNKEIAQIEVERRKETAGKAMSEIVRESKDLDLENSFRHIKKLISAVQLQKDTNDALIRQGLGFSTRMLNIISPDRNTKTYNAYGKLRR
;
A
#
# COMPACT_ATOMS: atom_id res chain seq x y z
N MET A 1 9.30 -25.69 -19.37
CA MET A 1 9.32 -24.38 -18.70
C MET A 1 10.37 -23.55 -19.40
N ASP A 2 9.98 -22.49 -20.12
CA ASP A 2 10.95 -21.52 -20.64
C ASP A 2 11.53 -20.75 -19.44
N SER A 3 12.69 -21.19 -18.94
CA SER A 3 13.37 -20.54 -17.81
C SER A 3 13.58 -19.04 -18.06
N GLU A 4 13.80 -18.66 -19.31
CA GLU A 4 14.03 -17.28 -19.74
C GLU A 4 12.76 -16.41 -19.65
N LYS A 5 11.58 -16.95 -19.97
CA LYS A 5 10.31 -16.22 -19.81
C LYS A 5 10.01 -15.94 -18.35
N LEU A 6 10.24 -16.90 -17.46
CA LEU A 6 10.01 -16.72 -16.03
C LEU A 6 10.96 -15.67 -15.44
N LYS A 7 12.24 -15.68 -15.85
CA LYS A 7 13.21 -14.65 -15.44
C LYS A 7 12.77 -13.25 -15.88
N ASN A 8 12.29 -13.10 -17.12
CA ASN A 8 11.77 -11.82 -17.62
C ASN A 8 10.54 -11.33 -16.84
N ILE A 9 9.62 -12.22 -16.49
CA ILE A 9 8.45 -11.87 -15.66
C ILE A 9 8.89 -11.39 -14.28
N VAL A 10 9.84 -12.08 -13.66
CA VAL A 10 10.40 -11.73 -12.35
C VAL A 10 11.09 -10.36 -12.38
N ILE A 11 11.85 -10.04 -13.44
CA ILE A 11 12.47 -8.72 -13.60
C ILE A 11 11.39 -7.63 -13.71
N ARG A 12 10.37 -7.83 -14.56
CA ARG A 12 9.25 -6.89 -14.70
C ARG A 12 8.49 -6.68 -13.39
N GLU A 13 8.29 -7.75 -12.62
CA GLU A 13 7.64 -7.68 -11.30
C GLU A 13 8.47 -6.84 -10.32
N ALA A 14 9.79 -7.01 -10.30
CA ALA A 14 10.69 -6.19 -9.48
C ALA A 14 10.66 -4.71 -9.89
N ASP A 15 10.69 -4.41 -11.20
CA ASP A 15 10.63 -3.04 -11.71
C ASP A 15 9.29 -2.36 -11.34
N ALA A 16 8.17 -3.06 -11.51
CA ALA A 16 6.85 -2.54 -11.14
C ALA A 16 6.74 -2.29 -9.63
N LEU A 17 7.30 -3.16 -8.79
CA LEU A 17 7.35 -2.96 -7.34
C LEU A 17 8.24 -1.78 -6.95
N ASN A 18 9.37 -1.57 -7.62
CA ASN A 18 10.22 -0.40 -7.39
C ASN A 18 9.52 0.91 -7.77
N LYS A 19 8.80 0.93 -8.91
CA LYS A 19 7.95 2.08 -9.28
C LYS A 19 6.89 2.36 -8.22
N LEU A 20 6.21 1.32 -7.73
CA LEU A 20 5.21 1.47 -6.67
C LEU A 20 5.83 2.01 -5.38
N LEU A 21 6.99 1.50 -4.99
CA LEU A 21 7.71 1.99 -3.81
C LEU A 21 8.05 3.48 -3.93
N ALA A 22 8.60 3.91 -5.08
CA ALA A 22 8.93 5.30 -5.33
C ALA A 22 7.69 6.22 -5.23
N LEU A 23 6.54 5.80 -5.77
CA LEU A 23 5.28 6.54 -5.64
C LEU A 23 4.80 6.60 -4.19
N LEU A 24 4.97 5.53 -3.41
CA LEU A 24 4.61 5.55 -1.98
C LEU A 24 5.55 6.45 -1.16
N GLU A 25 6.83 6.52 -1.51
CA GLU A 25 7.77 7.48 -0.89
C GLU A 25 7.45 8.93 -1.28
N GLU A 26 7.01 9.16 -2.51
CA GLU A 26 6.53 10.48 -2.93
C GLU A 26 5.25 10.85 -2.20
N GLN A 27 4.28 9.93 -2.10
CA GLN A 27 3.07 10.11 -1.31
C GLN A 27 3.41 10.49 0.14
N HIS A 28 4.42 9.84 0.74
CA HIS A 28 4.88 10.18 2.08
C HIS A 28 5.34 11.64 2.20
N LYS A 29 6.15 12.10 1.24
CA LYS A 29 6.62 13.50 1.22
C LYS A 29 5.46 14.48 1.06
N LEU A 30 4.49 14.17 0.19
CA LEU A 30 3.30 14.99 -0.02
C LEU A 30 2.40 15.03 1.21
N LEU A 31 2.25 13.90 1.94
CA LEU A 31 1.52 13.85 3.21
C LEU A 31 2.16 14.75 4.27
N LEU A 32 3.49 14.78 4.35
CA LEU A 32 4.20 15.69 5.27
C LEU A 32 4.07 17.16 4.85
N GLY A 33 4.00 17.42 3.55
CA GLY A 33 3.80 18.75 2.98
C GLY A 33 2.36 19.27 3.02
N ASN A 34 1.38 18.42 3.35
CA ASN A 34 -0.07 18.69 3.26
C ASN A 34 -0.54 19.19 1.88
N ASP A 35 0.09 18.75 0.80
CA ASP A 35 -0.33 19.12 -0.56
C ASP A 35 -1.46 18.22 -1.06
N VAL A 36 -2.70 18.64 -0.80
CA VAL A 36 -3.92 17.86 -1.11
C VAL A 36 -4.09 17.61 -2.62
N PHE A 37 -3.75 18.59 -3.46
CA PHE A 37 -3.94 18.47 -4.91
C PHE A 37 -2.97 17.43 -5.50
N GLN A 38 -1.71 17.44 -5.07
CA GLN A 38 -0.75 16.45 -5.51
C GLN A 38 -1.06 15.05 -4.94
N LEU A 39 -1.63 14.98 -3.73
CA LEU A 39 -2.11 13.73 -3.14
C LEU A 39 -3.29 13.13 -3.93
N GLU A 40 -4.14 13.92 -4.57
CA GLU A 40 -5.17 13.39 -5.47
C GLU A 40 -4.55 12.84 -6.75
N ALA A 41 -3.60 13.56 -7.36
CA ALA A 41 -2.93 13.12 -8.58
C ALA A 41 -2.14 11.82 -8.39
N ILE A 42 -1.48 11.63 -7.23
CA ILE A 42 -0.67 10.43 -6.98
C ILE A 42 -1.53 9.17 -6.83
N VAL A 43 -2.79 9.28 -6.43
CA VAL A 43 -3.71 8.14 -6.33
C VAL A 43 -3.92 7.48 -7.69
N GLU A 44 -4.10 8.28 -8.75
CA GLU A 44 -4.27 7.74 -10.11
C GLU A 44 -3.01 7.01 -10.58
N GLN A 45 -1.83 7.54 -10.27
CA GLN A 45 -0.55 6.93 -10.62
C GLN A 45 -0.34 5.60 -9.90
N ILE A 46 -0.62 5.55 -8.59
CA ILE A 46 -0.57 4.32 -7.79
C ILE A 46 -1.55 3.28 -8.35
N GLN A 47 -2.77 3.69 -8.70
CA GLN A 47 -3.75 2.78 -9.32
C GLN A 47 -3.28 2.22 -10.66
N ALA A 48 -2.61 3.02 -11.49
CA ALA A 48 -2.05 2.57 -12.76
C ALA A 48 -0.96 1.50 -12.55
N VAL A 49 -0.02 1.73 -11.62
CA VAL A 49 1.04 0.75 -11.30
C VAL A 49 0.45 -0.51 -10.67
N ASN A 50 -0.56 -0.40 -9.83
CA ASN A 50 -1.24 -1.58 -9.27
C ASN A 50 -1.90 -2.45 -10.36
N LYS A 51 -2.45 -1.83 -11.41
CA LYS A 51 -2.99 -2.57 -12.58
C LYS A 51 -1.87 -3.27 -13.36
N GLU A 52 -0.72 -2.62 -13.54
CA GLU A 52 0.47 -3.22 -14.17
C GLU A 52 0.95 -4.45 -13.38
N ILE A 53 1.07 -4.34 -12.05
CA ILE A 53 1.45 -5.46 -11.17
C ILE A 53 0.45 -6.61 -11.27
N ALA A 54 -0.85 -6.32 -11.25
CA ALA A 54 -1.88 -7.35 -11.37
C ALA A 54 -1.82 -8.10 -12.71
N GLN A 55 -1.50 -7.41 -13.81
CA GLN A 55 -1.31 -8.05 -15.12
C GLN A 55 -0.09 -8.98 -15.10
N ILE A 56 1.04 -8.52 -14.56
CA ILE A 56 2.27 -9.31 -14.42
C ILE A 56 2.01 -10.54 -13.54
N GLU A 57 1.25 -10.40 -12.45
CA GLU A 57 0.90 -11.52 -11.59
C GLU A 57 0.05 -12.57 -12.32
N VAL A 58 -0.91 -12.15 -13.15
CA VAL A 58 -1.72 -13.06 -13.96
C VAL A 58 -0.85 -13.79 -14.99
N GLU A 59 0.07 -13.09 -15.66
CA GLU A 59 1.07 -13.71 -16.56
C GLU A 59 1.91 -14.74 -15.81
N ARG A 60 2.43 -14.38 -14.64
CA ARG A 60 3.21 -15.27 -13.76
C ARG A 60 2.42 -16.52 -13.39
N ARG A 61 1.16 -16.38 -12.97
CA ARG A 61 0.29 -17.51 -12.58
C ARG A 61 -0.02 -18.46 -13.74
N LYS A 62 -0.12 -17.95 -14.97
CA LYS A 62 -0.28 -18.78 -16.18
C LYS A 62 0.96 -19.62 -16.44
N GLU A 63 2.15 -19.02 -16.36
CA GLU A 63 3.42 -19.72 -16.57
C GLU A 63 3.74 -20.72 -15.45
N THR A 64 3.35 -20.43 -14.20
CA THR A 64 3.56 -21.35 -13.07
C THR A 64 2.49 -22.43 -12.95
N ALA A 65 1.47 -22.43 -13.83
CA ALA A 65 0.34 -23.37 -13.83
C ALA A 65 -0.30 -23.56 -12.43
N GLY A 66 -0.35 -22.49 -11.63
CA GLY A 66 -0.89 -22.53 -10.27
C GLY A 66 0.02 -23.10 -9.18
N LYS A 67 1.23 -23.59 -9.51
CA LYS A 67 2.22 -23.98 -8.50
C LYS A 67 2.79 -22.78 -7.76
N ALA A 68 3.17 -22.99 -6.50
CA ALA A 68 3.78 -21.94 -5.69
C ALA A 68 5.18 -21.61 -6.24
N MET A 69 5.47 -20.31 -6.39
CA MET A 69 6.78 -19.86 -6.89
C MET A 69 7.94 -20.37 -6.01
N SER A 70 7.72 -20.50 -4.70
CA SER A 70 8.70 -21.10 -3.78
C SER A 70 9.03 -22.55 -4.08
N GLU A 71 8.07 -23.33 -4.57
CA GLU A 71 8.27 -24.73 -4.97
C GLU A 71 9.05 -24.77 -6.29
N ILE A 72 8.67 -23.93 -7.26
CA ILE A 72 9.34 -23.83 -8.56
C ILE A 72 10.81 -23.43 -8.41
N VAL A 73 11.10 -22.42 -7.58
CA VAL A 73 12.48 -21.98 -7.31
C VAL A 73 13.30 -23.11 -6.69
N ARG A 74 12.71 -23.87 -5.76
CA ARG A 74 13.37 -25.00 -5.08
C ARG A 74 13.62 -26.18 -6.03
N GLU A 75 12.68 -26.47 -6.93
CA GLU A 75 12.79 -27.50 -7.97
C GLU A 75 13.82 -27.11 -9.05
N SER A 76 13.87 -25.82 -9.40
CA SER A 76 14.74 -25.28 -10.45
C SER A 76 16.23 -25.30 -10.10
N LYS A 77 16.60 -25.24 -8.80
CA LYS A 77 18.00 -25.12 -8.31
C LYS A 77 18.83 -24.00 -8.98
N ASP A 78 18.16 -23.00 -9.57
CA ASP A 78 18.78 -21.87 -10.25
C ASP A 78 19.03 -20.77 -9.22
N LEU A 79 20.31 -20.49 -8.95
CA LEU A 79 20.76 -19.47 -7.99
C LEU A 79 20.28 -18.07 -8.37
N ASP A 80 20.19 -17.75 -9.66
CA ASP A 80 19.79 -16.42 -10.13
C ASP A 80 18.30 -16.20 -9.88
N LEU A 81 17.49 -17.23 -10.15
CA LEU A 81 16.05 -17.21 -9.90
C LEU A 81 15.77 -17.12 -8.39
N GLU A 82 16.54 -17.85 -7.57
CA GLU A 82 16.41 -17.78 -6.12
C GLU A 82 16.76 -16.39 -5.57
N ASN A 83 17.87 -15.81 -6.03
CA ASN A 83 18.27 -14.46 -5.65
C ASN A 83 17.21 -13.41 -6.05
N SER A 84 16.69 -13.52 -7.27
CA SER A 84 15.64 -12.62 -7.77
C SER A 84 14.34 -12.76 -6.98
N PHE A 85 13.94 -13.99 -6.63
CA PHE A 85 12.77 -14.24 -5.80
C PHE A 85 12.93 -13.69 -4.38
N ARG A 86 14.11 -13.86 -3.77
CA ARG A 86 14.44 -13.24 -2.47
C ARG A 86 14.41 -11.72 -2.55
N HIS A 87 14.89 -11.14 -3.64
CA HIS A 87 14.85 -9.69 -3.86
C HIS A 87 13.40 -9.18 -3.95
N ILE A 88 12.55 -9.82 -4.74
CA ILE A 88 11.11 -9.47 -4.81
C ILE A 88 10.45 -9.56 -3.44
N LYS A 89 10.72 -10.61 -2.65
CA LYS A 89 10.17 -10.70 -1.28
C LYS A 89 10.57 -9.50 -0.42
N LYS A 90 11.83 -9.08 -0.50
CA LYS A 90 12.29 -7.88 0.23
C LYS A 90 11.58 -6.62 -0.26
N LEU A 91 11.41 -6.46 -1.58
CA LEU A 91 10.67 -5.33 -2.16
C LEU A 91 9.21 -5.30 -1.70
N ILE A 92 8.53 -6.45 -1.69
CA ILE A 92 7.15 -6.56 -1.17
C ILE A 92 7.09 -6.12 0.29
N SER A 93 8.03 -6.56 1.13
CA SER A 93 8.09 -6.14 2.53
C SER A 93 8.33 -4.63 2.67
N ALA A 94 9.19 -4.04 1.84
CA ALA A 94 9.45 -2.60 1.83
C ALA A 94 8.22 -1.79 1.39
N VAL A 95 7.54 -2.21 0.31
CA VAL A 95 6.29 -1.61 -0.16
C VAL A 95 5.22 -1.66 0.92
N GLN A 96 5.05 -2.81 1.58
CA GLN A 96 4.08 -2.98 2.66
C GLN A 96 4.38 -2.03 3.83
N LEU A 97 5.64 -1.96 4.26
CA LEU A 97 6.05 -1.05 5.34
C LEU A 97 5.78 0.42 5.00
N GLN A 98 6.14 0.85 3.79
CA GLN A 98 5.93 2.23 3.35
C GLN A 98 4.44 2.58 3.27
N LYS A 99 3.63 1.68 2.72
CA LYS A 99 2.18 1.81 2.70
C LYS A 99 1.59 1.95 4.11
N ASP A 100 1.96 1.05 5.02
CA ASP A 100 1.45 1.07 6.40
C ASP A 100 1.85 2.36 7.13
N THR A 101 3.05 2.87 6.85
CA THR A 101 3.53 4.16 7.36
C THR A 101 2.68 5.33 6.83
N ASN A 102 2.39 5.36 5.53
CA ASN A 102 1.54 6.38 4.93
C ASN A 102 0.10 6.32 5.47
N ASP A 103 -0.47 5.12 5.60
CA ASP A 103 -1.80 4.90 6.18
C ASP A 103 -1.87 5.40 7.64
N ALA A 104 -0.81 5.19 8.42
CA ALA A 104 -0.72 5.69 9.80
C ALA A 104 -0.72 7.23 9.85
N LEU A 105 0.05 7.89 8.97
CA LEU A 105 0.08 9.36 8.87
C LEU A 105 -1.30 9.92 8.51
N ILE A 106 -1.98 9.33 7.53
CA ILE A 106 -3.33 9.74 7.13
C ILE A 106 -4.30 9.62 8.32
N ARG A 107 -4.29 8.49 9.03
CA ARG A 107 -5.14 8.27 10.21
C ARG A 107 -4.85 9.30 11.31
N GLN A 108 -3.58 9.62 11.54
CA GLN A 108 -3.17 10.63 12.50
C GLN A 108 -3.71 12.03 12.13
N GLY A 109 -3.59 12.42 10.86
CA GLY A 109 -4.12 13.69 10.35
C GLY A 109 -5.63 13.81 10.47
N LEU A 110 -6.37 12.74 10.15
CA LEU A 110 -7.82 12.67 10.35
C LEU A 110 -8.20 12.77 11.83
N GLY A 111 -7.50 12.04 12.70
CA GLY A 111 -7.72 12.10 14.15
C GLY A 111 -7.47 13.51 14.72
N PHE A 112 -6.45 14.20 14.24
CA PHE A 112 -6.20 15.60 14.60
C PHE A 112 -7.32 16.53 14.12
N SER A 113 -7.73 16.40 12.85
CA SER A 113 -8.79 17.22 12.26
C SER A 113 -10.13 17.04 12.99
N THR A 114 -10.51 15.81 13.32
CA THR A 114 -11.71 15.51 14.12
C THR A 114 -11.65 16.15 15.51
N ARG A 115 -10.49 16.11 16.18
CA ARG A 115 -10.32 16.79 17.48
C ARG A 115 -10.45 18.31 17.34
N MET A 116 -9.88 18.91 16.29
CA MET A 116 -10.01 20.34 16.01
C MET A 116 -11.47 20.72 15.75
N LEU A 117 -12.21 19.93 14.97
CA LEU A 117 -13.63 20.15 14.74
C LEU A 117 -14.44 20.10 16.04
N ASN A 118 -14.17 19.14 16.92
CA ASN A 118 -14.82 19.05 18.23
C ASN A 118 -14.50 20.23 19.16
N ILE A 119 -13.33 20.86 19.00
CA ILE A 119 -12.95 22.07 19.76
C ILE A 119 -13.67 23.31 19.20
N ILE A 120 -13.75 23.44 17.87
CA ILE A 120 -14.38 24.59 17.19
C ILE A 120 -15.90 24.53 17.34
N SER A 121 -16.46 23.34 17.17
CA SER A 121 -17.89 23.04 17.25
C SER A 121 -18.11 22.00 18.35
N PRO A 122 -17.92 22.36 19.63
CA PRO A 122 -18.22 21.45 20.71
C PRO A 122 -19.71 21.14 20.67
N ASP A 123 -20.07 19.90 20.96
CA ASP A 123 -21.48 19.51 21.08
C ASP A 123 -22.16 20.44 22.09
N ARG A 124 -23.03 21.33 21.59
CA ARG A 124 -23.75 22.33 22.37
C ARG A 124 -24.98 21.75 23.06
N ASN A 125 -25.21 20.44 22.98
CA ASN A 125 -26.09 19.77 23.92
C ASN A 125 -25.48 19.87 25.32
N THR A 126 -25.68 21.03 25.97
CA THR A 126 -25.67 21.13 27.42
C THR A 126 -26.56 20.01 27.91
N LYS A 127 -25.97 19.02 28.59
CA LYS A 127 -26.74 17.99 29.29
C LYS A 127 -27.48 18.66 30.43
N THR A 128 -28.57 19.35 30.10
CA THR A 128 -29.42 19.99 31.07
C THR A 128 -30.14 18.89 31.83
N TYR A 129 -30.18 19.04 33.15
CA TYR A 129 -31.07 18.26 33.97
C TYR A 129 -32.51 18.45 33.48
N ASN A 130 -33.26 17.35 33.33
CA ASN A 130 -34.70 17.45 33.18
C ASN A 130 -35.35 17.92 34.50
N ALA A 131 -36.66 18.17 34.49
CA ALA A 131 -37.39 18.66 35.68
C ALA A 131 -37.28 17.76 36.94
N TYR A 132 -36.74 16.54 36.79
CA TYR A 132 -36.51 15.58 37.87
C TYR A 132 -35.03 15.43 38.27
N GLY A 133 -34.14 16.32 37.80
CA GLY A 133 -32.72 16.25 38.11
C GLY A 133 -31.98 15.09 37.43
N LYS A 134 -32.54 14.49 36.39
CA LYS A 134 -31.85 13.46 35.59
C LYS A 134 -31.24 14.08 34.35
N LEU A 135 -29.99 13.73 34.08
CA LEU A 135 -29.28 14.12 32.87
C LEU A 135 -30.02 13.60 31.63
N ARG A 136 -30.44 14.50 30.74
CA ARG A 136 -31.02 14.10 29.45
C ARG A 136 -29.88 13.52 28.59
N ARG A 137 -30.04 12.26 28.14
CA ARG A 137 -29.10 11.60 27.23
C ARG A 137 -29.21 12.16 25.82
#